data_AF-A0A1Z5SSE0-F1
#
_entry.id   AF-A0A1Z5SSE0-F1
#
_cell.length_a   1.000
_cell.length_b   1.000
_cell.length_c   1.000
_cell.angle_alpha   90.00
_cell.angle_beta   90.00
_cell.angle_gamma   90.00
#
_symmetry.space_group_name_H-M   'P 1'
#
loop_
_entity.id
_entity.type
_entity.pdbx_description
1 polymer ?
#
loop_
_entity_poly.entity_id
_entity_poly.type
_entity_poly.pdbx_seq_one_letter_code
_entity_poly.pdbx_strand_id
1 'polypeptide(L)'
;MNFSKPTVKPFPGQTSTISIQFLSDIHLDRLVYQHVPIEPAAPILLLIGDIGRFDDYDQYRDFLVHQSAHYEKAILVAGNHEFYSSSRTEGLEAAERLVREQKMNSKLLFLNKARFDVPNTNVTILGCSLHSPIAPDYTKLTHDFARIKDWRVADHNSEHERDLARLKSSIAACSNEQPQRRKVVATHYAPAFEKTAHPATKTTPSANASPATPSLRWRTGKARGMSSTGCSVIHIGTPGSNRETLS
;
A
#
# COMPACT_ATOMS: atom_id res chain seq x y z
N MET A 1 10.60 -6.40 -50.35
CA MET A 1 11.44 -7.10 -49.35
C MET A 1 10.75 -6.96 -48.01
N ASN A 2 10.08 -8.03 -47.53
CA ASN A 2 9.38 -8.03 -46.25
C ASN A 2 10.32 -8.59 -45.18
N PHE A 3 10.74 -7.75 -44.23
CA PHE A 3 11.43 -8.20 -43.03
C PHE A 3 10.38 -8.54 -41.96
N SER A 4 10.01 -9.82 -41.90
CA SER A 4 9.30 -10.38 -40.75
C SER A 4 10.23 -10.33 -39.53
N LYS A 5 9.84 -9.57 -38.50
CA LYS A 5 10.51 -9.58 -37.19
C LYS A 5 10.40 -10.98 -36.59
N PRO A 6 11.46 -11.53 -35.97
CA PRO A 6 11.38 -12.84 -35.35
C PRO A 6 10.50 -12.78 -34.11
N THR A 7 9.39 -13.52 -34.13
CA THR A 7 8.53 -13.74 -32.97
C THR A 7 9.25 -14.67 -32.00
N VAL A 8 9.90 -14.11 -30.99
CA VAL A 8 10.44 -14.89 -29.88
C VAL A 8 9.26 -15.40 -29.07
N LYS A 9 8.99 -16.70 -29.14
CA LYS A 9 8.06 -17.36 -28.23
C LYS A 9 8.72 -17.41 -26.84
N PRO A 10 8.11 -16.87 -25.78
CA PRO A 10 8.67 -17.00 -24.44
C PRO A 10 8.68 -18.47 -24.02
N PHE A 11 9.80 -18.93 -23.46
CA PHE A 11 9.93 -20.26 -22.89
C PHE A 11 8.98 -20.42 -21.70
N PRO A 12 8.26 -21.55 -21.57
CA PRO A 12 7.45 -21.82 -20.38
C PRO A 12 8.39 -21.98 -19.18
N GLY A 13 8.40 -20.98 -18.30
CA GLY A 13 9.19 -21.00 -17.06
C GLY A 13 10.04 -19.75 -16.78
N GLN A 14 10.13 -18.78 -17.71
CA GLN A 14 10.85 -17.55 -17.44
C GLN A 14 9.98 -16.58 -16.64
N THR A 15 10.13 -16.54 -15.31
CA THR A 15 9.57 -15.47 -14.49
C THR A 15 10.34 -14.18 -14.80
N SER A 16 9.73 -13.25 -15.52
CA SER A 16 10.25 -11.89 -15.65
C SER A 16 10.42 -11.29 -14.26
N THR A 17 11.61 -10.77 -13.98
CA THR A 17 11.91 -10.05 -12.75
C THR A 17 11.17 -8.70 -12.81
N ILE A 18 10.14 -8.55 -11.98
CA ILE A 18 9.41 -7.28 -11.84
C ILE A 18 10.01 -6.44 -10.72
N SER A 19 10.32 -5.18 -11.00
CA SER A 19 10.65 -4.17 -10.00
C SER A 19 9.42 -3.34 -9.67
N ILE A 20 9.29 -2.96 -8.40
CA ILE A 20 8.22 -2.10 -7.89
C ILE A 20 8.90 -1.00 -7.09
N GLN A 21 8.65 0.25 -7.45
CA GLN A 21 9.03 1.43 -6.67
C GLN A 21 7.90 1.73 -5.69
N PHE A 22 8.22 2.04 -4.45
CA PHE A 22 7.21 2.39 -3.46
C PHE A 22 7.55 3.69 -2.75
N LEU A 23 6.53 4.46 -2.42
CA LEU A 23 6.60 5.71 -1.68
C LEU A 23 5.44 5.78 -0.69
N SER A 24 5.65 6.45 0.43
CA SER A 24 4.64 6.73 1.45
C SER A 24 4.94 8.08 2.10
N ASP A 25 3.98 8.62 2.86
CA ASP A 25 4.18 9.80 3.70
C ASP A 25 4.79 10.98 2.93
N ILE A 26 4.34 11.22 1.70
CA ILE A 26 4.76 12.39 0.91
C ILE A 26 4.11 13.65 1.48
N HIS A 27 2.88 13.56 2.01
CA HIS A 27 2.11 14.67 2.58
C HIS A 27 2.06 15.89 1.64
N LEU A 28 1.60 15.70 0.40
CA LEU A 28 1.42 16.78 -0.58
C LEU A 28 0.54 17.92 -0.04
N ASP A 29 -0.41 17.60 0.85
CA ASP A 29 -1.25 18.56 1.56
C ASP A 29 -0.44 19.53 2.42
N ARG A 30 0.62 19.06 3.06
CA ARG A 30 1.54 19.90 3.85
C ARG A 30 2.49 20.71 2.97
N LEU A 31 2.76 20.22 1.75
CA LEU A 31 3.57 20.90 0.74
C LEU A 31 2.75 21.83 -0.16
N VAL A 32 1.45 21.99 0.10
CA VAL A 32 0.53 22.80 -0.72
C VAL A 32 0.59 22.38 -2.20
N TYR A 33 0.75 21.07 -2.44
CA TYR A 33 0.90 20.45 -3.76
C TYR A 33 1.97 21.10 -4.64
N GLN A 34 3.05 21.59 -4.03
CA GLN A 34 4.27 21.93 -4.76
C GLN A 34 4.78 20.70 -5.52
N HIS A 35 5.44 20.95 -6.66
CA HIS A 35 5.98 19.87 -7.49
C HIS A 35 7.00 19.05 -6.71
N VAL A 36 6.70 17.76 -6.49
CA VAL A 36 7.62 16.78 -5.93
C VAL A 36 8.14 15.92 -7.07
N PRO A 37 9.42 16.05 -7.48
CA PRO A 37 9.97 15.24 -8.55
C PRO A 37 10.09 13.79 -8.08
N ILE A 38 9.44 12.89 -8.82
CA ILE A 38 9.49 11.45 -8.57
C ILE A 38 10.00 10.79 -9.85
N GLU A 39 11.30 10.50 -9.88
CA GLU A 39 11.93 9.83 -11.01
C GLU A 39 11.52 8.34 -11.06
N PRO A 40 11.03 7.84 -12.21
CA PRO A 40 10.72 6.42 -12.38
C PRO A 40 11.96 5.53 -12.23
N ALA A 41 11.94 4.69 -11.21
CA ALA A 41 12.95 3.65 -10.94
C ALA A 41 12.43 2.23 -11.22
N ALA A 42 11.15 2.09 -11.56
CA ALA A 42 10.47 0.83 -11.83
C ALA A 42 9.22 1.05 -12.71
N PRO A 43 8.69 0.02 -13.39
CA PRO A 43 7.45 0.15 -14.18
C PRO A 43 6.20 0.34 -13.32
N ILE A 44 6.20 -0.17 -12.07
CA ILE A 44 5.08 -0.05 -11.14
C ILE A 44 5.48 0.90 -10.00
N LEU A 45 4.67 1.94 -9.79
CA LEU A 45 4.72 2.79 -8.61
C LEU A 45 3.65 2.36 -7.61
N LEU A 46 4.03 2.18 -6.36
CA LEU A 46 3.15 1.84 -5.25
C LEU A 46 3.17 2.98 -4.22
N LEU A 47 2.07 3.72 -4.17
CA LEU A 47 1.82 4.86 -3.29
C LEU A 47 1.06 4.35 -2.04
N ILE A 48 1.73 4.32 -0.89
CA ILE A 48 1.27 3.60 0.32
C ILE A 48 0.98 4.58 1.44
N GLY A 49 -0.13 5.26 1.32
CA GLY A 49 -0.70 6.09 2.35
C GLY A 49 0.03 7.41 2.62
N ASP A 50 -0.76 8.36 3.10
CA ASP A 50 -0.35 9.71 3.44
C ASP A 50 0.41 10.42 2.32
N ILE A 51 -0.11 10.30 1.10
CA ILE A 51 0.41 10.94 -0.10
C ILE A 51 -0.21 12.32 -0.27
N GLY A 52 -1.52 12.43 -0.10
CA GLY A 52 -2.29 13.67 -0.24
C GLY A 52 -3.68 13.51 0.35
N ARG A 53 -4.62 14.40 0.01
CA ARG A 53 -6.02 14.35 0.48
C ARG A 53 -6.98 14.20 -0.68
N PHE A 54 -8.00 13.36 -0.52
CA PHE A 54 -9.07 13.25 -1.51
C PHE A 54 -9.92 14.51 -1.62
N ASP A 55 -9.98 15.30 -0.54
CA ASP A 55 -10.68 16.60 -0.47
C ASP A 55 -10.00 17.67 -1.36
N ASP A 56 -8.68 17.60 -1.55
CA ASP A 56 -7.91 18.45 -2.48
C ASP A 56 -7.95 17.87 -3.91
N TYR A 57 -9.17 17.58 -4.38
CA TYR A 57 -9.39 16.68 -5.51
C TYR A 57 -8.58 17.02 -6.77
N ASP A 58 -8.61 18.28 -7.20
CA ASP A 58 -7.97 18.70 -8.45
C ASP A 58 -6.44 18.63 -8.37
N GLN A 59 -5.85 19.10 -7.27
CA GLN A 59 -4.40 19.07 -7.10
C GLN A 59 -3.89 17.64 -6.96
N TYR A 60 -4.62 16.81 -6.20
CA TYR A 60 -4.25 15.41 -6.04
C TYR A 60 -4.43 14.61 -7.33
N ARG A 61 -5.50 14.88 -8.10
CA ARG A 61 -5.70 14.33 -9.45
C ARG A 61 -4.51 14.68 -10.34
N ASP A 62 -4.09 15.93 -10.40
CA ASP A 62 -3.04 16.37 -11.31
C ASP A 62 -1.69 15.70 -10.97
N PHE A 63 -1.39 15.53 -9.68
CA PHE A 63 -0.27 14.70 -9.22
C PHE A 63 -0.37 13.24 -9.72
N LEU A 64 -1.52 12.59 -9.52
CA LEU A 64 -1.73 11.18 -9.90
C LEU A 64 -1.75 10.98 -11.43
N VAL A 65 -2.23 11.96 -12.20
CA VAL A 65 -2.15 11.97 -13.66
C VAL A 65 -0.70 12.03 -14.11
N HIS A 66 0.11 12.89 -13.48
CA HIS A 66 1.54 12.95 -13.77
C HIS A 66 2.21 11.60 -13.50
N GLN A 67 1.99 10.99 -12.32
CA GLN A 67 2.53 9.65 -12.05
C GLN A 67 2.03 8.60 -13.07
N SER A 68 0.74 8.60 -13.39
CA SER A 68 0.18 7.68 -14.38
C SER A 68 0.78 7.86 -15.78
N ALA A 69 1.24 9.06 -16.15
CA ALA A 69 1.94 9.27 -17.41
C ALA A 69 3.33 8.61 -17.44
N HIS A 70 4.04 8.59 -16.30
CA HIS A 70 5.43 8.15 -16.18
C HIS A 70 5.62 6.68 -15.79
N TYR A 71 4.59 6.03 -15.25
CA TYR A 71 4.62 4.61 -14.88
C TYR A 71 3.72 3.75 -15.80
N GLU A 72 3.96 2.44 -15.84
CA GLU A 72 3.04 1.49 -16.48
C GLU A 72 1.79 1.30 -15.61
N LYS A 73 1.97 1.24 -14.29
CA LYS A 73 0.90 1.27 -13.29
C LYS A 73 1.29 2.13 -12.09
N ALA A 74 0.37 2.97 -11.65
CA ALA A 74 0.42 3.64 -10.36
C ALA A 74 -0.65 3.00 -9.47
N ILE A 75 -0.26 2.49 -8.31
CA ILE A 75 -1.13 1.76 -7.39
C ILE A 75 -1.19 2.55 -6.09
N LEU A 76 -2.39 3.01 -5.72
CA LEU A 76 -2.65 3.77 -4.51
C LEU A 76 -3.27 2.89 -3.42
N VAL A 77 -2.71 2.96 -2.22
CA VAL A 77 -3.31 2.51 -0.97
C VAL A 77 -3.49 3.75 -0.11
N ALA A 78 -4.70 4.01 0.39
CA ALA A 78 -4.96 5.18 1.22
C ALA A 78 -4.43 4.98 2.65
N GLY A 79 -3.87 6.04 3.21
CA GLY A 79 -3.60 6.23 4.62
C GLY A 79 -4.76 7.01 5.27
N ASN A 80 -4.49 7.60 6.43
CA ASN A 80 -5.50 8.38 7.14
C ASN A 80 -5.59 9.81 6.60
N HIS A 81 -4.47 10.39 6.11
CA HIS A 81 -4.47 11.73 5.55
C HIS A 81 -5.35 11.85 4.32
N GLU A 82 -5.43 10.80 3.49
CA GLU A 82 -6.32 10.77 2.33
C GLU A 82 -7.77 11.12 2.66
N PHE A 83 -8.25 10.80 3.87
CA PHE A 83 -9.63 11.04 4.30
C PHE A 83 -9.82 12.34 5.09
N TYR A 84 -8.78 13.14 5.32
CA TYR A 84 -8.91 14.39 6.07
C TYR A 84 -9.92 15.34 5.44
N SER A 85 -10.70 16.01 6.30
CA SER A 85 -11.81 16.91 5.91
C SER A 85 -12.98 16.25 5.19
N SER A 86 -12.94 14.92 5.00
CA SER A 86 -14.01 14.13 4.37
C SER A 86 -14.43 12.97 5.27
N SER A 87 -15.62 12.42 5.04
CA SER A 87 -15.99 11.13 5.63
C SER A 87 -15.30 9.99 4.88
N ARG A 88 -15.26 8.82 5.51
CA ARG A 88 -14.70 7.61 4.88
C ARG A 88 -15.39 7.29 3.54
N THR A 89 -16.71 7.50 3.46
CA THR A 89 -17.52 7.25 2.26
C THR A 89 -17.19 8.25 1.16
N GLU A 90 -17.23 9.56 1.46
CA GLU A 90 -16.89 10.62 0.48
C GLU A 90 -15.48 10.43 -0.09
N GLY A 91 -14.50 10.10 0.77
CA GLY A 91 -13.13 9.83 0.32
C GLY A 91 -13.02 8.58 -0.58
N LEU A 92 -13.79 7.52 -0.33
CA LEU A 92 -13.83 6.34 -1.22
C LEU A 92 -14.44 6.68 -2.58
N GLU A 93 -15.52 7.45 -2.60
CA GLU A 93 -16.15 7.89 -3.84
C GLU A 93 -15.20 8.77 -4.66
N ALA A 94 -14.45 9.66 -4.00
CA ALA A 94 -13.41 10.46 -4.63
C ALA A 94 -12.27 9.59 -5.21
N ALA A 95 -11.78 8.59 -4.46
CA ALA A 95 -10.77 7.66 -4.93
C ALA A 95 -11.23 6.87 -6.17
N GLU A 96 -12.47 6.36 -6.13
CA GLU A 96 -13.09 5.67 -7.26
C GLU A 96 -13.25 6.60 -8.48
N ARG A 97 -13.60 7.86 -8.26
CA ARG A 97 -13.67 8.88 -9.32
C ARG A 97 -12.28 9.12 -9.92
N LEU A 98 -11.23 9.24 -9.11
CA LEU A 98 -9.84 9.39 -9.58
C LEU A 98 -9.41 8.24 -10.49
N VAL A 99 -9.73 6.99 -10.13
CA VAL A 99 -9.40 5.81 -10.96
C VAL A 99 -10.10 5.85 -12.33
N ARG A 100 -11.29 6.47 -12.41
CA ARG A 100 -12.08 6.61 -13.64
C ARG A 100 -11.75 7.84 -14.47
N GLU A 101 -10.89 8.74 -13.98
CA GLU A 101 -10.44 9.92 -14.73
C GLU A 101 -9.77 9.49 -16.04
N GLN A 102 -10.26 10.01 -17.17
CA GLN A 102 -9.78 9.61 -18.50
C GLN A 102 -8.28 9.85 -18.65
N LYS A 103 -7.77 10.93 -18.04
CA LYS A 103 -6.35 11.30 -18.05
C LYS A 103 -5.44 10.26 -17.38
N MET A 104 -5.98 9.36 -16.55
CA MET A 104 -5.22 8.27 -15.94
C MET A 104 -4.88 7.15 -16.94
N ASN A 105 -5.54 7.10 -18.11
CA ASN A 105 -5.35 6.07 -19.13
C ASN A 105 -5.44 4.63 -18.58
N SER A 106 -6.33 4.41 -17.60
CA SER A 106 -6.47 3.13 -16.88
C SER A 106 -5.18 2.62 -16.21
N LYS A 107 -4.23 3.50 -15.90
CA LYS A 107 -2.96 3.15 -15.25
C LYS A 107 -2.98 3.33 -13.74
N LEU A 108 -3.86 4.17 -13.22
CA LEU A 108 -4.11 4.28 -11.78
C LEU A 108 -4.98 3.10 -11.30
N LEU A 109 -4.57 2.47 -10.20
CA LEU A 109 -5.35 1.49 -9.46
C LEU A 109 -5.46 1.95 -8.01
N PHE A 110 -6.62 1.76 -7.40
CA PHE A 110 -6.82 1.99 -5.98
C PHE A 110 -7.08 0.67 -5.27
N LEU A 111 -6.24 0.32 -4.29
CA LEU A 111 -6.39 -0.89 -3.49
C LEU A 111 -6.92 -0.54 -2.09
N ASN A 112 -8.20 -0.81 -1.89
CA ASN A 112 -8.86 -0.76 -0.59
C ASN A 112 -9.37 -2.16 -0.23
N LYS A 113 -8.59 -2.91 0.54
CA LYS A 113 -8.84 -4.35 0.82
C LYS A 113 -8.92 -5.16 -0.47
N ALA A 114 -8.09 -4.83 -1.44
CA ALA A 114 -8.12 -5.42 -2.78
C ALA A 114 -6.77 -6.03 -3.16
N ARG A 115 -6.80 -6.89 -4.19
CA ARG A 115 -5.61 -7.51 -4.76
C ARG A 115 -5.46 -7.10 -6.23
N PHE A 116 -4.21 -6.99 -6.68
CA PHE A 116 -3.84 -6.83 -8.07
C PHE A 116 -2.82 -7.89 -8.46
N ASP A 117 -3.19 -8.73 -9.41
CA ASP A 117 -2.27 -9.71 -10.01
C ASP A 117 -1.51 -9.03 -11.15
N VAL A 118 -0.20 -8.86 -10.97
CA VAL A 118 0.64 -8.20 -11.96
C VAL A 118 0.69 -9.08 -13.23
N PRO A 119 0.22 -8.57 -14.40
CA PRO A 119 0.19 -9.35 -15.63
C PRO A 119 1.54 -9.89 -16.03
N ASN A 120 1.59 -11.09 -16.60
CA ASN A 120 2.82 -11.74 -17.09
C ASN A 120 3.91 -11.96 -16.01
N THR A 121 3.55 -11.91 -14.72
CA THR A 121 4.47 -12.20 -13.62
C THR A 121 3.83 -13.13 -12.59
N ASN A 122 4.65 -13.66 -11.67
CA ASN A 122 4.19 -14.42 -10.52
C ASN A 122 3.99 -13.55 -9.27
N VAL A 123 3.64 -12.27 -9.41
CA VAL A 123 3.46 -11.35 -8.29
C VAL A 123 1.99 -10.94 -8.12
N THR A 124 1.52 -10.99 -6.87
CA THR A 124 0.25 -10.37 -6.44
C THR A 124 0.56 -9.26 -5.44
N ILE A 125 -0.06 -8.10 -5.63
CA ILE A 125 -0.02 -6.98 -4.70
C ILE A 125 -1.34 -6.95 -3.94
N LEU A 126 -1.28 -6.93 -2.61
CA LEU A 126 -2.42 -6.81 -1.71
C LEU A 126 -2.35 -5.45 -1.02
N GLY A 127 -3.43 -4.67 -1.07
CA GLY A 127 -3.45 -3.32 -0.50
C GLY A 127 -4.60 -3.09 0.47
N CYS A 128 -4.29 -2.61 1.67
CA CYS A 128 -5.25 -2.08 2.66
C CYS A 128 -4.56 -1.11 3.62
N SER A 129 -5.32 -0.28 4.34
CA SER A 129 -4.75 0.69 5.28
C SER A 129 -4.20 0.01 6.53
N LEU A 130 -4.98 -0.91 7.12
CA LEU A 130 -4.64 -1.75 8.28
C LEU A 130 -4.17 -0.98 9.54
N HIS A 131 -4.90 0.07 9.94
CA HIS A 131 -4.58 0.78 11.19
C HIS A 131 -4.70 -0.10 12.43
N SER A 132 -4.02 0.26 13.52
CA SER A 132 -4.07 -0.48 14.78
C SER A 132 -5.43 -0.33 15.46
N PRO A 133 -5.93 -1.37 16.15
CA PRO A 133 -7.16 -1.27 16.93
C PRO A 133 -6.91 -0.38 18.15
N ILE A 134 -7.95 0.37 18.54
CA ILE A 134 -7.98 1.15 19.77
C ILE A 134 -8.50 0.21 20.87
N ALA A 135 -7.72 0.05 21.95
CA ALA A 135 -8.09 -0.83 23.06
C ALA A 135 -9.38 -0.35 23.77
N PRO A 136 -10.17 -1.25 24.38
CA PRO A 136 -11.47 -0.92 24.97
C PRO A 136 -11.44 0.21 26.01
N ASP A 137 -10.32 0.36 26.72
CA ASP A 137 -10.12 1.38 27.75
C ASP A 137 -9.98 2.80 27.18
N TYR A 138 -9.82 2.94 25.86
CA TYR A 138 -9.68 4.20 25.17
C TYR A 138 -10.94 4.55 24.39
N THR A 139 -11.58 5.64 24.77
CA THR A 139 -12.84 6.12 24.18
C THR A 139 -12.65 7.24 23.16
N LYS A 140 -11.40 7.62 22.87
CA LYS A 140 -11.08 8.76 22.00
C LYS A 140 -10.19 8.34 20.84
N LEU A 141 -10.47 8.94 19.69
CA LEU A 141 -9.57 8.90 18.54
C LEU A 141 -8.31 9.70 18.84
N THR A 142 -7.21 9.34 18.19
CA THR A 142 -6.05 10.23 18.15
C THR A 142 -6.40 11.52 17.39
N HIS A 143 -5.62 12.58 17.63
CA HIS A 143 -5.82 13.86 16.95
C HIS A 143 -5.86 13.71 15.42
N ASP A 144 -5.08 12.77 14.88
CA ASP A 144 -5.02 12.52 13.44
C ASP A 144 -6.32 11.92 12.91
N PHE A 145 -6.87 10.88 13.54
CA PHE A 145 -8.13 10.27 13.11
C PHE A 145 -9.35 11.15 13.38
N ALA A 146 -9.26 12.09 14.33
CA ALA A 146 -10.31 13.07 14.61
C ALA A 146 -10.53 14.08 13.46
N ARG A 147 -9.61 14.15 12.48
CA ARG A 147 -9.73 15.00 11.27
C ARG A 147 -10.57 14.36 10.16
N ILE A 148 -10.97 13.10 10.33
CA ILE A 148 -11.88 12.40 9.43
C ILE A 148 -13.31 12.65 9.91
N LYS A 149 -14.16 13.15 9.02
CA LYS A 149 -15.54 13.52 9.34
C LYS A 149 -16.34 12.28 9.74
N ASP A 150 -17.13 12.41 10.80
CA ASP A 150 -18.00 11.36 11.33
C ASP A 150 -17.30 10.04 11.71
N TRP A 151 -15.97 10.06 11.87
CA TRP A 151 -15.19 8.87 12.26
C TRP A 151 -15.27 8.64 13.77
N ARG A 152 -15.60 7.43 14.20
CA ARG A 152 -15.68 7.05 15.63
C ARG A 152 -14.72 5.91 15.93
N VAL A 153 -14.43 5.71 17.22
CA VAL A 153 -13.62 4.56 17.69
C VAL A 153 -14.21 3.22 17.24
N ALA A 154 -15.54 3.09 17.21
CA ALA A 154 -16.22 1.90 16.72
C ALA A 154 -15.96 1.66 15.22
N ASP A 155 -16.03 2.71 14.39
CA ASP A 155 -15.75 2.63 12.96
C ASP A 155 -14.29 2.27 12.70
N HIS A 156 -13.38 2.87 13.48
CA HIS A 156 -11.96 2.56 13.48
C HIS A 156 -11.71 1.08 13.77
N ASN A 157 -12.21 0.55 14.88
CA ASN A 157 -12.01 -0.86 15.23
C ASN A 157 -12.68 -1.81 14.23
N SER A 158 -13.88 -1.48 13.75
CA SER A 158 -14.56 -2.28 12.72
C SER A 158 -13.77 -2.30 11.41
N GLU A 159 -13.18 -1.18 10.99
CA GLU A 159 -12.35 -1.11 9.79
C GLU A 159 -11.05 -1.92 9.95
N HIS A 160 -10.43 -1.90 11.14
CA HIS A 160 -9.28 -2.75 11.43
C HIS A 160 -9.62 -4.24 11.27
N GLU A 161 -10.73 -4.68 11.86
CA GLU A 161 -11.18 -6.07 11.79
C GLU A 161 -11.46 -6.49 10.35
N ARG A 162 -12.14 -5.63 9.57
CA ARG A 162 -12.40 -5.88 8.14
C ARG A 162 -11.12 -5.98 7.33
N ASP A 163 -10.17 -5.07 7.55
CA ASP A 163 -8.87 -5.09 6.88
C ASP A 163 -8.09 -6.37 7.20
N LEU A 164 -8.03 -6.75 8.48
CA LEU A 164 -7.33 -7.95 8.93
C LEU A 164 -7.95 -9.23 8.39
N ALA A 165 -9.29 -9.36 8.45
CA ALA A 165 -10.01 -10.52 7.94
C ALA A 165 -9.84 -10.67 6.42
N ARG A 166 -9.92 -9.55 5.68
CA ARG A 166 -9.76 -9.56 4.22
C ARG A 166 -8.33 -9.84 3.77
N LEU A 167 -7.34 -9.32 4.50
CA LEU A 167 -5.93 -9.62 4.23
C LEU A 167 -5.63 -11.11 4.47
N LYS A 168 -6.06 -11.66 5.62
CA LYS A 168 -5.88 -13.09 5.95
C LYS A 168 -6.52 -14.00 4.90
N SER A 169 -7.78 -13.74 4.54
CA SER A 169 -8.49 -14.53 3.52
C SER A 169 -7.83 -14.41 2.14
N SER A 170 -7.37 -13.22 1.74
CA SER A 170 -6.69 -13.03 0.44
C SER A 170 -5.34 -13.77 0.39
N ILE A 171 -4.58 -13.76 1.48
CA ILE A 171 -3.32 -14.51 1.58
C ILE A 171 -3.58 -16.02 1.50
N ALA A 172 -4.59 -16.52 2.19
CA ALA A 172 -4.99 -17.93 2.17
C ALA A 172 -5.43 -18.36 0.76
N ALA A 173 -6.32 -17.59 0.13
CA ALA A 173 -6.78 -17.84 -1.24
C ALA A 173 -5.60 -17.87 -2.23
N CYS A 174 -4.71 -16.86 -2.19
CA CYS A 174 -3.53 -16.84 -3.06
C CYS A 174 -2.60 -18.04 -2.82
N SER A 175 -2.49 -18.51 -1.57
CA SER A 175 -1.62 -19.64 -1.23
C SER A 175 -2.21 -20.98 -1.68
N ASN A 176 -3.55 -21.10 -1.70
CA ASN A 176 -4.25 -22.29 -2.17
C ASN A 176 -4.34 -22.33 -3.71
N GLU A 177 -4.71 -21.22 -4.36
CA GLU A 177 -4.89 -21.13 -5.81
C GLU A 177 -3.56 -21.11 -6.57
N GLN A 178 -2.59 -20.35 -6.05
CA GLN A 178 -1.31 -20.10 -6.73
C GLN A 178 -0.14 -20.17 -5.73
N PRO A 179 0.24 -21.37 -5.26
CA PRO A 179 1.22 -21.55 -4.19
C PRO A 179 2.58 -20.88 -4.50
N GLN A 180 2.99 -20.93 -5.77
CA GLN A 180 4.27 -20.38 -6.25
C GLN A 180 4.25 -18.86 -6.50
N ARG A 181 3.09 -18.21 -6.35
CA ARG A 181 2.96 -16.76 -6.53
C ARG A 181 3.54 -16.03 -5.34
N ARG A 182 4.38 -15.03 -5.61
CA ARG A 182 4.96 -14.12 -4.62
C ARG A 182 3.92 -13.07 -4.23
N LYS A 183 3.79 -12.80 -2.93
CA LYS A 183 2.84 -11.82 -2.41
C LYS A 183 3.57 -10.59 -1.88
N VAL A 184 3.12 -9.42 -2.32
CA VAL A 184 3.55 -8.11 -1.81
C VAL A 184 2.36 -7.54 -1.05
N VAL A 185 2.47 -7.41 0.26
CA VAL A 185 1.45 -6.78 1.10
C VAL A 185 1.86 -5.33 1.32
N ALA A 186 1.01 -4.41 0.90
CA ALA A 186 1.18 -2.97 1.00
C ALA A 186 0.19 -2.43 2.02
N THR A 187 0.68 -1.98 3.18
CA THR A 187 -0.15 -1.37 4.22
C THR A 187 0.41 -0.03 4.67
N HIS A 188 -0.49 0.94 4.90
CA HIS A 188 -0.13 2.23 5.48
C HIS A 188 0.40 2.05 6.90
N TYR A 189 -0.23 1.18 7.69
CA TYR A 189 0.27 0.86 9.03
C TYR A 189 0.90 -0.54 9.05
N ALA A 190 2.07 -0.64 9.68
CA ALA A 190 2.77 -1.91 9.86
C ALA A 190 2.00 -2.89 10.78
N PRO A 191 1.81 -4.16 10.39
CA PRO A 191 1.16 -5.16 11.23
C PRO A 191 1.97 -5.64 12.45
N ALA A 192 3.21 -5.17 12.67
CA ALA A 192 4.06 -5.60 13.80
C ALA A 192 5.12 -4.56 14.24
N PHE A 193 5.49 -4.62 15.53
CA PHE A 193 6.47 -3.73 16.20
C PHE A 193 7.94 -4.17 15.98
N GLU A 194 8.20 -5.42 15.61
CA GLU A 194 9.56 -5.93 15.48
C GLU A 194 10.25 -5.33 14.23
N LYS A 195 11.23 -4.46 14.48
CA LYS A 195 12.09 -3.73 13.52
C LYS A 195 11.52 -2.44 12.89
N THR A 196 10.37 -1.94 13.34
CA THR A 196 9.77 -0.69 12.81
C THR A 196 10.07 0.55 13.67
N ALA A 197 10.45 0.39 14.94
CA ALA A 197 10.77 1.48 15.87
C ALA A 197 12.23 1.98 15.81
N HIS A 198 12.42 3.30 15.95
CA HIS A 198 13.73 3.93 16.12
C HIS A 198 14.33 3.51 17.48
N PRO A 199 15.65 3.24 17.62
CA PRO A 199 16.27 2.81 18.87
C PRO A 199 16.16 3.80 20.05
N ALA A 200 15.57 4.98 19.85
CA ALA A 200 15.43 6.03 20.86
C ALA A 200 14.14 5.93 21.70
N THR A 201 13.17 5.06 21.36
CA THR A 201 11.93 4.88 22.14
C THR A 201 11.97 3.66 23.06
N LYS A 202 13.14 3.33 23.62
CA LYS A 202 13.32 2.16 24.51
C LYS A 202 12.80 2.34 25.94
N THR A 203 12.21 3.48 26.29
CA THR A 203 11.78 3.74 27.68
C THR A 203 10.40 4.38 27.73
N THR A 204 9.37 3.59 27.40
CA THR A 204 8.04 3.59 28.07
C THR A 204 7.12 2.59 27.39
N PRO A 205 6.40 1.73 28.14
CA PRO A 205 5.44 0.80 27.56
C PRO A 205 4.20 1.57 27.11
N SER A 206 4.01 1.72 25.79
CA SER A 206 2.75 2.14 25.20
C SER A 206 1.88 0.92 24.94
N ALA A 207 0.63 0.95 25.41
CA ALA A 207 -0.33 -0.16 25.52
C ALA A 207 -0.92 -0.68 24.17
N ASN A 208 -0.19 -0.59 23.05
CA ASN A 208 -0.77 -0.73 21.70
C ASN A 208 -0.12 -1.85 20.87
N ALA A 209 -0.14 -3.10 21.36
CA ALA A 209 0.34 -4.23 20.56
C ALA A 209 -0.56 -5.46 20.72
N SER A 210 -0.97 -6.05 19.59
CA SER A 210 -1.53 -7.40 19.54
C SER A 210 -0.40 -8.43 19.32
N PRO A 211 -0.48 -9.63 19.91
CA PRO A 211 0.59 -10.62 19.82
C PRO A 211 0.72 -11.20 18.40
N ALA A 212 1.95 -11.27 17.91
CA ALA A 212 2.30 -11.85 16.61
C ALA A 212 2.08 -13.37 16.59
N THR A 213 1.54 -13.89 15.48
CA THR A 213 1.42 -15.34 15.25
C THR A 213 2.77 -15.92 14.78
N PRO A 214 3.29 -17.03 15.35
CA PRO A 214 4.68 -17.46 15.15
C PRO A 214 5.05 -18.02 13.76
N SER A 215 4.11 -18.13 12.81
CA SER A 215 4.29 -18.95 11.60
C SER A 215 4.69 -18.18 10.33
N LEU A 216 4.70 -16.85 10.32
CA LEU A 216 5.12 -16.06 9.16
C LEU A 216 6.50 -15.43 9.37
N ARG A 217 7.46 -15.74 8.48
CA ARG A 217 8.74 -15.02 8.42
C ARG A 217 8.56 -13.76 7.58
N TRP A 218 8.68 -12.61 8.23
CA TRP A 218 8.47 -11.28 7.65
C TRP A 218 9.78 -10.72 7.05
N ARG A 219 9.73 -10.17 5.84
CA ARG A 219 10.75 -9.24 5.31
C ARG A 219 10.13 -7.87 5.18
N THR A 220 10.57 -6.92 6.00
CA THR A 220 10.12 -5.53 6.01
C THR A 220 11.08 -4.66 5.17
N GLY A 221 10.53 -3.85 4.27
CA GLY A 221 11.24 -2.72 3.67
C GLY A 221 10.77 -1.43 4.33
N LYS A 222 11.69 -0.56 4.78
CA LYS A 222 11.37 0.76 5.32
C LYS A 222 11.46 1.80 4.19
N ALA A 223 10.40 2.57 3.98
CA ALA A 223 10.45 3.74 3.10
C ALA A 223 11.45 4.76 3.67
N ARG A 224 12.24 5.41 2.81
CA ARG A 224 13.02 6.60 3.22
C ARG A 224 12.09 7.81 3.12
N GLY A 225 11.66 8.36 4.25
CA GLY A 225 10.80 9.55 4.35
C GLY A 225 10.49 9.90 5.80
N MET A 226 10.40 11.19 6.12
CA MET A 226 10.33 11.76 7.48
C MET A 226 8.89 11.72 8.05
N SER A 227 8.54 10.69 8.83
CA SER A 227 7.38 10.69 9.73
C SER A 227 7.45 9.51 10.72
N SER A 228 6.82 9.64 11.89
CA SER A 228 6.80 8.67 13.00
C SER A 228 5.80 7.52 12.84
N THR A 229 5.05 7.47 11.74
CA THR A 229 4.11 6.38 11.40
C THR A 229 4.74 5.47 10.36
N GLY A 230 5.05 4.22 10.74
CA GLY A 230 5.80 3.30 9.88
C GLY A 230 4.92 2.62 8.83
N CYS A 231 5.03 3.05 7.56
CA CYS A 231 4.54 2.29 6.42
C CYS A 231 5.29 0.97 6.23
N SER A 232 4.61 -0.05 5.70
CA SER A 232 5.21 -1.37 5.49
C SER A 232 4.86 -1.97 4.14
N VAL A 233 5.90 -2.27 3.37
CA VAL A 233 5.84 -3.24 2.28
C VAL A 233 6.42 -4.54 2.80
N ILE A 234 5.60 -5.59 2.78
CA ILE A 234 5.99 -6.92 3.24
C ILE A 234 6.03 -7.85 2.05
N HIS A 235 7.20 -8.46 1.84
CA HIS A 235 7.34 -9.57 0.92
C HIS A 235 7.11 -10.88 1.67
N ILE A 236 6.06 -11.62 1.29
CA ILE A 236 5.84 -12.97 1.80
C ILE A 236 6.43 -13.93 0.75
N GLY A 237 7.64 -14.42 1.05
CA GLY A 237 8.31 -15.45 0.27
C GLY A 237 7.59 -16.80 0.39
N THR A 238 7.73 -17.63 -0.64
CA THR A 238 7.24 -19.00 -0.61
C THR A 238 8.01 -19.83 0.43
N PRO A 239 7.36 -20.74 1.18
CA PRO A 239 8.08 -21.71 1.98
C PRO A 239 8.84 -22.65 1.02
N GLY A 240 10.17 -22.65 1.07
CA GLY A 240 10.99 -23.65 0.36
C GLY A 240 12.17 -23.17 -0.49
N SER A 241 12.45 -21.87 -0.57
CA SER A 241 13.65 -21.38 -1.28
C SER A 241 14.69 -20.81 -0.32
N ASN A 242 15.52 -21.68 0.25
CA ASN A 242 16.83 -21.31 0.78
C ASN A 242 17.78 -21.12 -0.42
N ARG A 243 17.66 -20.02 -1.15
CA ARG A 243 18.77 -19.45 -1.91
C ARG A 243 18.78 -17.95 -1.73
N GLU A 244 19.81 -17.54 -1.01
CA GLU A 244 20.28 -16.17 -0.87
C GLU A 244 20.75 -15.68 -2.23
N THR A 245 20.25 -14.52 -2.67
CA THR A 245 21.06 -13.33 -3.01
C THR A 245 20.13 -12.13 -3.25
N LEU A 246 20.51 -10.97 -2.70
CA LEU A 246 20.15 -9.68 -3.30
C LEU A 246 21.27 -9.37 -4.31
N SER A 247 21.17 -10.07 -5.43
CA SER A 247 21.86 -9.94 -6.72
C SER A 247 21.39 -11.11 -7.58
#